data_AF-A0A514EDQ7-F1
#
_entry.id   AF-A0A514EDQ7-F1
#
_cell.length_a   1.000
_cell.length_b   1.000
_cell.length_c   1.000
_cell.angle_alpha   90.00
_cell.angle_beta   90.00
_cell.angle_gamma   90.00
#
_symmetry.space_group_name_H-M   'P 1'
#
loop_
_entity.id
_entity.type
_entity.pdbx_description
1 polymer ?
#
loop_
_entity_poly.entity_id
_entity_poly.type
_entity_poly.pdbx_seq_one_letter_code
_entity_poly.pdbx_strand_id
1 'polypeptide(L)'
;MQVNRRDADYHQEQPERMEDIDRIAVAILQIAYSGSRAQTFASQGLIQMDCVAVYKSGSEFVVASNTVSLTSEIVLRAWDTLGGRPTRGMTVTIAHGPTGMHAEMKIVSYFIQIHKEMQGLKLGVSKPCCTECAVELDRRGIVYSTTHSTPNRGVWIAPG
;
A
#
# COMPACT_ATOMS: atom_id res chain seq x y z
N MET A 1 31.74 4.87 3.25
CA MET A 1 30.30 5.06 3.52
C MET A 1 29.57 4.66 2.24
N GLN A 2 29.10 3.42 2.17
CA GLN A 2 28.59 2.83 0.92
C GLN A 2 27.09 3.10 0.84
N VAL A 3 26.69 4.05 0.00
CA VAL A 3 25.29 4.27 -0.36
C VAL A 3 24.78 2.95 -0.93
N ASN A 4 23.75 2.38 -0.31
CA ASN A 4 23.20 1.08 -0.66
C ASN A 4 22.62 1.18 -2.08
N ARG A 5 23.39 0.76 -3.09
CA ARG A 5 23.01 0.80 -4.53
C ARG A 5 21.77 -0.04 -4.88
N ARG A 6 21.08 -0.61 -3.89
CA ARG A 6 19.84 -1.38 -4.01
C ARG A 6 18.58 -0.51 -4.07
N ASP A 7 18.69 0.80 -3.80
CA ASP A 7 17.57 1.77 -3.84
C ASP A 7 17.61 2.68 -5.08
N ALA A 8 18.50 2.45 -6.06
CA ALA A 8 18.61 3.33 -7.23
C ALA A 8 17.32 3.35 -8.06
N ASP A 9 16.72 2.18 -8.28
CA ASP A 9 15.44 2.04 -9.00
C ASP A 9 14.26 2.60 -8.16
N TYR A 10 14.34 2.50 -6.83
CA TYR A 10 13.33 3.01 -5.89
C TYR A 10 13.21 4.55 -5.95
N HIS A 11 14.34 5.25 -6.06
CA HIS A 11 14.36 6.72 -6.03
C HIS A 11 14.20 7.39 -7.40
N GLN A 12 14.61 6.74 -8.50
CA GLN A 12 14.55 7.35 -9.83
C GLN A 12 13.23 7.11 -10.56
N GLU A 13 12.58 5.95 -10.40
CA GLU A 13 11.43 5.57 -11.24
C GLU A 13 10.05 5.88 -10.62
N GLN A 14 9.98 6.04 -9.30
CA GLN A 14 8.70 6.26 -8.61
C GLN A 14 8.05 7.64 -8.84
N PRO A 15 8.75 8.79 -8.76
CA PRO A 15 8.07 10.09 -8.76
C PRO A 15 7.31 10.40 -10.06
N GLU A 16 7.80 9.90 -11.20
CA GLU A 16 7.23 10.17 -12.52
C GLU A 16 6.01 9.29 -12.86
N ARG A 17 5.86 8.14 -12.20
CA ARG A 17 4.79 7.15 -12.45
C ARG A 17 3.78 7.01 -11.31
N MET A 18 3.95 7.78 -10.24
CA MET A 18 3.10 7.72 -9.05
C MET A 18 1.78 8.45 -9.30
N GLU A 19 0.69 7.70 -9.23
CA GLU A 19 -0.66 8.23 -9.39
C GLU A 19 -1.22 8.73 -8.06
N ASP A 20 -2.35 9.45 -8.10
CA ASP A 20 -2.93 10.04 -6.88
C ASP A 20 -3.25 9.01 -5.79
N ILE A 21 -3.62 7.79 -6.18
CA ILE A 21 -3.92 6.71 -5.23
C ILE A 21 -2.67 6.15 -4.54
N ASP A 22 -1.52 6.16 -5.22
CA ASP A 22 -0.23 5.81 -4.61
C ASP A 22 0.21 6.89 -3.62
N ARG A 23 0.00 8.17 -3.96
CA ARG A 23 0.27 9.29 -3.05
C ARG A 23 -0.52 9.16 -1.75
N ILE A 24 -1.77 8.69 -1.83
CA ILE A 24 -2.57 8.36 -0.64
C ILE A 24 -1.91 7.24 0.17
N ALA A 25 -1.48 6.16 -0.48
CA ALA A 25 -0.80 5.04 0.20
C ALA A 25 0.49 5.50 0.91
N VAL A 26 1.29 6.35 0.25
CA VAL A 26 2.49 6.96 0.82
C VAL A 26 2.14 7.86 2.02
N ALA A 27 1.12 8.72 1.89
CA ALA A 27 0.69 9.60 2.98
C ALA A 27 0.19 8.83 4.20
N ILE A 28 -0.57 7.75 4.00
CA ILE A 28 -1.01 6.85 5.08
C ILE A 28 0.20 6.25 5.81
N LEU A 29 1.17 5.71 5.06
CA LEU A 29 2.39 5.15 5.62
C LEU A 29 3.16 6.20 6.44
N GLN A 30 3.35 7.41 5.89
CA GLN A 30 4.04 8.50 6.57
C GLN A 30 3.34 8.93 7.86
N ILE A 31 2.00 9.04 7.87
CA ILE A 31 1.24 9.44 9.05
C ILE A 31 1.29 8.35 10.13
N ALA A 32 1.17 7.07 9.75
CA ALA A 32 1.26 5.96 10.69
C ALA A 32 2.62 5.93 11.39
N TYR A 33 3.69 6.27 10.68
CA TYR A 33 5.03 6.40 11.23
C TYR A 33 5.31 7.73 11.97
N SER A 34 4.61 8.81 11.62
CA SER A 34 4.75 10.10 12.32
C SER A 34 3.99 10.12 13.65
N GLY A 35 2.98 9.26 13.82
CA GLY A 35 2.30 9.03 15.09
C GLY A 35 3.10 8.17 16.08
N SER A 36 4.10 7.43 15.61
CA SER A 36 5.00 6.63 16.44
C SER A 36 6.20 7.48 16.89
N ARG A 37 6.29 7.73 18.20
CA ARG A 37 7.05 8.80 18.88
C ARG A 37 8.58 8.90 18.70
N ALA A 38 9.22 8.35 17.67
CA ALA A 38 10.65 8.58 17.44
C ALA A 38 11.03 8.41 15.96
N GLN A 39 11.22 9.52 15.24
CA GLN A 39 11.95 9.50 13.96
C GLN A 39 13.45 9.32 14.26
N THR A 40 13.91 8.08 14.24
CA THR A 40 15.31 7.67 14.35
C THR A 40 15.73 7.07 13.02
N PHE A 41 17.04 6.93 12.76
CA PHE A 41 17.52 6.18 11.60
C PHE A 41 16.92 4.76 11.50
N ALA A 42 16.55 4.15 12.63
CA ALA A 42 15.85 2.87 12.67
C ALA A 42 14.40 2.98 12.15
N SER A 43 13.65 4.04 12.47
CA SER A 43 12.28 4.20 11.94
C SER A 43 12.23 4.64 10.48
N GLN A 44 13.26 5.32 9.96
CA GLN A 44 13.40 5.53 8.52
C GLN A 44 13.66 4.21 7.77
N GLY A 45 14.46 3.30 8.34
CA GLY A 45 14.64 1.94 7.79
C GLY A 45 13.37 1.09 7.87
N LEU A 46 12.53 1.28 8.90
CA LEU A 46 11.24 0.59 9.02
C LEU A 46 10.21 1.07 7.97
N ILE A 47 10.18 2.36 7.63
CA ILE A 47 9.38 2.89 6.52
C ILE A 47 9.74 2.20 5.19
N GLN A 48 11.03 1.91 4.95
CA GLN A 48 11.48 1.19 3.75
C GLN A 48 11.01 -0.28 3.73
N MET A 49 10.88 -0.91 4.90
CA MET A 49 10.44 -2.30 5.00
C MET A 49 8.93 -2.45 4.89
N ASP A 50 8.17 -1.38 5.12
CA ASP A 50 6.72 -1.44 5.19
C ASP A 50 6.02 -0.99 3.91
N CYS A 51 4.79 -1.47 3.77
CA CYS A 51 3.95 -1.31 2.60
C CYS A 51 2.55 -0.97 3.05
N VAL A 52 1.94 0.02 2.40
CA VAL A 52 0.50 0.26 2.46
C VAL A 52 -0.06 0.11 1.05
N ALA A 53 -1.20 -0.56 0.94
CA ALA A 53 -2.00 -0.64 -0.26
C ALA A 53 -3.35 0.04 -0.02
N VAL A 54 -3.90 0.67 -1.05
CA VAL A 54 -5.13 1.44 -0.99
C VAL A 54 -5.97 1.15 -2.23
N TYR A 55 -7.22 0.81 -2.01
CA TYR A 55 -8.30 0.92 -2.98
C TYR A 55 -9.20 2.08 -2.58
N LYS A 56 -9.63 2.88 -3.56
CA LYS A 56 -10.60 3.96 -3.36
C LYS A 56 -11.63 3.95 -4.47
N SER A 57 -12.91 3.93 -4.12
CA SER A 57 -14.02 4.14 -5.07
C SER A 57 -15.08 5.03 -4.45
N GLY A 58 -15.31 6.20 -5.04
CA GLY A 58 -16.20 7.20 -4.47
C GLY A 58 -15.82 7.55 -3.03
N SER A 59 -16.70 7.22 -2.08
CA SER A 59 -16.54 7.43 -0.63
C SER A 59 -16.01 6.21 0.13
N GLU A 60 -15.75 5.09 -0.54
CA GLU A 60 -15.21 3.87 0.05
C GLU A 60 -13.67 3.84 -0.06
N PHE A 61 -13.01 3.56 1.07
CA PHE A 61 -11.61 3.16 1.14
C PHE A 61 -11.50 1.73 1.63
N VAL A 62 -10.65 0.95 0.98
CA VAL A 62 -10.15 -0.31 1.52
C VAL A 62 -8.63 -0.20 1.57
N VAL A 63 -8.07 -0.34 2.77
CA VAL A 63 -6.64 -0.15 3.00
C VAL A 63 -6.05 -1.37 3.67
N ALA A 64 -4.78 -1.65 3.41
CA ALA A 64 -4.04 -2.68 4.12
C ALA A 64 -2.60 -2.24 4.32
N SER A 65 -1.97 -2.83 5.33
CA SER A 65 -0.53 -2.74 5.55
C SER A 65 0.05 -4.13 5.71
N ASN A 66 1.35 -4.31 5.45
CA ASN A 66 2.03 -5.57 5.76
C ASN A 66 2.17 -5.77 7.28
N THR A 67 2.56 -4.73 8.03
CA THR A 67 3.01 -4.81 9.44
C THR A 67 2.49 -3.64 10.32
N VAL A 68 2.21 -2.48 9.73
CA VAL A 68 1.81 -1.27 10.47
C VAL A 68 0.36 -1.34 10.92
N SER A 69 0.05 -1.02 12.18
CA SER A 69 -1.34 -0.86 12.60
C SER A 69 -1.96 0.39 11.97
N LEU A 70 -2.97 0.21 11.13
CA LEU A 70 -3.74 1.30 10.52
C LEU A 70 -5.01 1.57 11.33
N THR A 71 -5.49 2.81 11.27
CA THR A 71 -6.81 3.21 11.78
C THR A 71 -7.52 4.09 10.75
N SER A 72 -8.84 4.20 10.86
CA SER A 72 -9.64 5.04 9.96
C SER A 72 -9.23 6.52 10.05
N GLU A 73 -8.82 7.00 11.22
CA GLU A 73 -8.34 8.36 11.41
C GLU A 73 -7.05 8.64 10.62
N ILE A 74 -6.14 7.67 10.53
CA ILE A 74 -4.91 7.78 9.73
C ILE A 74 -5.27 7.95 8.25
N VAL A 75 -6.20 7.13 7.75
CA VAL A 75 -6.63 7.16 6.34
C VAL A 75 -7.31 8.47 5.99
N LEU A 76 -8.24 8.92 6.83
CA LEU A 76 -8.96 10.17 6.60
C LEU A 76 -8.04 11.39 6.70
N ARG A 77 -7.06 11.38 7.62
CA ARG A 77 -6.04 12.43 7.71
C ARG A 77 -5.12 12.46 6.47
N ALA A 78 -4.75 11.29 5.95
CA ALA A 78 -3.97 11.20 4.71
C ALA A 78 -4.76 11.77 3.52
N TRP A 79 -6.05 11.43 3.42
CA TRP A 79 -6.95 11.97 2.40
C TRP A 79 -7.07 13.50 2.48
N ASP A 80 -7.27 14.04 3.68
CA ASP A 80 -7.37 15.49 3.92
C ASP A 80 -6.05 16.23 3.58
N THR A 81 -4.91 15.64 3.93
CA THR A 81 -3.58 16.20 3.64
C THR A 81 -3.32 16.37 2.14
N LEU A 82 -3.94 15.54 1.31
CA LEU A 82 -3.81 15.57 -0.15
C LEU A 82 -4.91 16.41 -0.82
N GLY A 83 -5.65 17.23 -0.05
CA GLY A 83 -6.72 18.10 -0.57
C GLY A 83 -8.05 17.39 -0.76
N GLY A 84 -8.15 16.12 -0.36
CA GLY A 84 -9.41 15.43 -0.20
C GLY A 84 -10.27 16.06 0.90
N ARG A 85 -11.57 15.80 0.87
CA ARG A 85 -12.49 16.25 1.94
C ARG A 85 -13.15 15.04 2.58
N PRO A 86 -12.87 14.73 3.85
CA PRO A 86 -13.63 13.73 4.59
C PRO A 86 -15.10 14.12 4.66
N THR A 87 -16.01 13.21 4.30
CA THR A 87 -17.45 13.43 4.42
C THR A 87 -18.08 12.37 5.33
N ARG A 88 -19.25 12.69 5.90
CA ARG A 88 -19.95 11.81 6.86
C ARG A 88 -20.34 10.43 6.29
N GLY A 89 -20.36 10.28 4.96
CA GLY A 89 -20.65 9.03 4.26
C GLY A 89 -19.41 8.25 3.80
N MET A 90 -18.20 8.68 4.18
CA MET A 90 -16.99 7.93 3.84
C MET A 90 -16.83 6.71 4.75
N THR A 91 -16.51 5.57 4.14
CA THR A 91 -16.23 4.32 4.84
C THR A 91 -14.77 3.95 4.65
N VAL A 92 -14.14 3.49 5.72
CA VAL A 92 -12.77 2.99 5.71
C VAL A 92 -12.79 1.57 6.24
N THR A 93 -12.44 0.63 5.38
CA THR A 93 -12.21 -0.77 5.75
C THR A 93 -10.73 -1.04 5.79
N ILE A 94 -10.25 -1.59 6.91
CA ILE A 94 -8.87 -2.07 7.03
C ILE A 94 -8.89 -3.57 6.75
N ALA A 95 -8.33 -3.97 5.61
CA ALA A 95 -8.23 -5.36 5.22
C ALA A 95 -7.08 -6.04 5.99
N HIS A 96 -7.42 -7.15 6.64
CA HIS A 96 -6.49 -7.97 7.41
C HIS A 96 -6.21 -9.28 6.68
N GLY A 97 -5.05 -9.86 6.97
CA GLY A 97 -4.64 -11.17 6.49
C GLY A 97 -3.54 -11.72 7.40
N PRO A 98 -3.05 -12.94 7.14
CA PRO A 98 -2.02 -13.57 7.96
C PRO A 98 -0.72 -12.75 8.00
N THR A 99 0.03 -12.93 9.09
CA THR A 99 1.37 -12.35 9.25
C THR A 99 2.27 -12.74 8.08
N GLY A 100 3.00 -11.78 7.52
CA GLY A 100 3.86 -11.99 6.36
C GLY A 100 3.18 -11.77 5.00
N MET A 101 1.84 -11.65 4.95
CA MET A 101 1.13 -11.32 3.73
C MET A 101 1.39 -9.85 3.34
N HIS A 102 1.64 -9.61 2.06
CA HIS A 102 1.82 -8.27 1.50
C HIS A 102 0.51 -7.47 1.54
N ALA A 103 0.63 -6.14 1.59
CA ALA A 103 -0.52 -5.26 1.76
C ALA A 103 -1.54 -5.43 0.61
N GLU A 104 -1.07 -5.51 -0.63
CA GLU A 104 -1.89 -5.72 -1.81
C GLU A 104 -2.67 -7.04 -1.70
N MET A 105 -2.00 -8.12 -1.28
CA MET A 105 -2.61 -9.44 -1.13
C MET A 105 -3.67 -9.47 -0.03
N LYS A 106 -3.53 -8.67 1.04
CA LYS A 106 -4.57 -8.53 2.06
C LYS A 106 -5.84 -7.89 1.49
N ILE A 107 -5.71 -6.88 0.63
CA ILE A 107 -6.86 -6.28 -0.07
C ILE A 107 -7.50 -7.30 -1.02
N VAL A 108 -6.70 -8.03 -1.80
CA VAL A 108 -7.21 -9.07 -2.70
C VAL A 108 -7.94 -10.17 -1.91
N SER A 109 -7.38 -10.63 -0.80
CA SER A 109 -8.01 -11.63 0.06
C SER A 109 -9.35 -11.14 0.61
N TYR A 110 -9.41 -9.88 1.05
CA TYR A 110 -10.67 -9.25 1.45
C TYR A 110 -11.69 -9.22 0.31
N PHE A 111 -11.28 -8.84 -0.91
CA PHE A 111 -12.17 -8.84 -2.08
C PHE A 111 -12.69 -10.23 -2.45
N ILE A 112 -11.87 -11.27 -2.30
CA ILE A 112 -12.31 -12.67 -2.47
C ILE A 112 -13.39 -13.00 -1.44
N GLN A 113 -13.17 -12.66 -0.16
CA GLN A 113 -14.09 -12.97 0.94
C GLN A 113 -15.46 -12.31 0.75
N ILE A 114 -15.51 -11.11 0.20
CA ILE A 114 -16.76 -10.38 -0.05
C ILE A 114 -17.31 -10.58 -1.47
N HIS A 115 -16.71 -11.48 -2.27
CA HIS A 115 -17.09 -11.74 -3.66
C HIS A 115 -17.12 -10.48 -4.54
N LYS A 116 -16.17 -9.56 -4.36
CA LYS A 116 -16.05 -8.34 -5.17
C LYS A 116 -15.42 -8.66 -6.52
N GLU A 117 -16.03 -8.17 -7.60
CA GLU A 117 -15.41 -8.20 -8.93
C GLU A 117 -14.16 -7.30 -8.95
N MET A 118 -13.04 -7.86 -9.41
CA MET A 118 -11.72 -7.20 -9.36
C MET A 118 -11.26 -6.64 -10.71
N GLN A 119 -11.94 -7.00 -11.81
CA GLN A 119 -11.57 -6.58 -13.15
C GLN A 119 -11.65 -5.05 -13.27
N GLY A 120 -10.53 -4.43 -13.65
CA GLY A 120 -10.41 -2.98 -13.83
C GLY A 120 -10.35 -2.17 -12.53
N LEU A 121 -10.33 -2.82 -11.35
CA LEU A 121 -10.10 -2.10 -10.10
C LEU A 121 -8.69 -1.56 -10.05
N LYS A 122 -8.50 -0.45 -9.33
CA LYS A 122 -7.22 0.22 -9.21
C LYS A 122 -6.71 0.21 -7.78
N LEU A 123 -5.49 -0.24 -7.57
CA LEU A 123 -4.79 -0.19 -6.29
C LEU A 123 -3.63 0.79 -6.36
N GLY A 124 -3.56 1.67 -5.35
CA GLY A 124 -2.38 2.44 -5.05
C GLY A 124 -1.51 1.73 -4.03
N VAL A 125 -0.21 1.74 -4.22
CA VAL A 125 0.74 1.07 -3.32
C VAL A 125 1.87 2.04 -2.96
N SER A 126 2.24 2.07 -1.68
CA SER A 126 3.24 3.02 -1.16
C SER A 126 4.66 2.74 -1.67
N LYS A 127 4.90 1.58 -2.28
CA LYS A 127 6.15 1.15 -2.91
C LYS A 127 5.84 0.22 -4.08
N PRO A 128 6.78 0.02 -5.03
CA PRO A 128 6.52 -0.86 -6.17
C PRO A 128 6.28 -2.28 -5.67
N CYS A 129 5.35 -2.99 -6.29
CA CYS A 129 5.02 -4.35 -5.85
C CYS A 129 6.11 -5.35 -6.27
N CYS A 130 6.24 -6.45 -5.52
CA CYS A 130 7.09 -7.55 -5.95
C CYS A 130 6.48 -8.29 -7.15
N THR A 131 7.31 -9.06 -7.86
CA THR A 131 6.89 -9.79 -9.06
C THR A 131 5.72 -10.75 -8.81
N GLU A 132 5.69 -11.43 -7.67
CA GLU A 132 4.62 -12.37 -7.32
C GLU A 132 3.29 -11.65 -7.07
N CYS A 133 3.30 -10.49 -6.41
CA CYS A 133 2.11 -9.64 -6.27
C CYS A 133 1.63 -9.17 -7.64
N ALA A 134 2.54 -8.70 -8.50
CA ALA A 134 2.22 -8.22 -9.85
C ALA A 134 1.48 -9.28 -10.67
N VAL A 135 2.00 -10.51 -10.71
CA VAL A 135 1.38 -11.64 -11.43
C VAL A 135 -0.04 -11.92 -10.93
N GLU A 136 -0.26 -11.89 -9.62
CA GLU A 136 -1.58 -12.15 -9.04
C GLU A 136 -2.57 -11.00 -9.29
N LEU A 137 -2.10 -9.74 -9.27
CA LEU A 137 -2.91 -8.57 -9.61
C LEU A 137 -3.30 -8.60 -11.10
N ASP A 138 -2.34 -8.87 -11.99
CA ASP A 138 -2.56 -9.00 -13.44
C ASP A 138 -3.58 -10.11 -13.74
N ARG A 139 -3.43 -11.27 -13.10
CA ARG A 139 -4.35 -12.41 -13.25
C ARG A 139 -5.80 -12.05 -12.90
N ARG A 140 -5.99 -11.11 -11.97
CA ARG A 140 -7.30 -10.65 -11.50
C ARG A 140 -7.79 -9.39 -12.23
N GLY A 141 -7.01 -8.89 -13.19
CA GLY A 141 -7.32 -7.68 -13.93
C GLY A 141 -7.26 -6.41 -13.09
N ILE A 142 -6.50 -6.41 -12.00
CA ILE A 142 -6.32 -5.23 -11.12
C ILE A 142 -5.20 -4.36 -11.69
N VAL A 143 -5.46 -3.07 -11.83
CA VAL A 143 -4.51 -2.03 -12.26
C VAL A 143 -3.71 -1.52 -11.06
N TYR A 144 -2.40 -1.41 -11.21
CA TYR A 144 -1.47 -0.87 -10.21
C TYR A 144 -0.30 -0.16 -10.93
N SER A 145 0.41 0.71 -10.21
CA SER A 145 1.25 1.72 -10.87
C SER A 145 2.67 1.24 -11.22
N THR A 146 3.34 0.51 -10.34
CA THR A 146 4.75 0.12 -10.55
C THR A 146 5.10 -1.24 -9.92
N THR A 147 6.02 -1.96 -10.57
CA THR A 147 6.69 -3.17 -10.07
C THR A 147 8.17 -2.89 -9.83
N HIS A 148 8.83 -3.70 -9.00
CA HIS A 148 10.29 -3.76 -8.99
C HIS A 148 10.78 -5.15 -9.42
N SER A 149 11.96 -5.18 -10.04
CA SER A 149 12.60 -6.42 -10.54
C SER A 149 13.11 -7.34 -9.42
N THR A 150 13.20 -6.84 -8.19
CA THR A 150 13.60 -7.64 -7.03
C THR A 150 12.50 -8.65 -6.68
N PRO A 151 12.79 -9.97 -6.61
CA PRO A 151 11.84 -10.93 -6.09
C PRO A 151 11.60 -10.72 -4.58
N ASN A 152 10.49 -11.24 -4.06
CA ASN A 152 10.22 -11.18 -2.63
C ASN A 152 11.36 -11.84 -1.83
N ARG A 153 11.80 -11.22 -0.74
CA ARG A 153 12.90 -11.74 0.12
C ARG A 153 12.40 -12.63 1.26
N GLY A 154 11.23 -13.23 1.11
CA GLY A 154 10.59 -14.11 2.10
C GLY A 154 9.54 -15.00 1.46
N VAL A 155 8.81 -15.76 2.29
CA VAL A 155 7.68 -16.58 1.83
C VAL A 155 6.55 -15.65 1.39
N TRP A 156 6.28 -15.61 0.08
CA TRP A 156 5.10 -14.95 -0.45
C TRP A 156 3.84 -15.75 -0.10
N ILE A 157 2.78 -15.06 0.34
CA ILE A 157 1.53 -15.66 0.76
C ILE A 157 0.41 -15.24 -0.20
N ALA A 158 -0.17 -16.22 -0.88
CA ALA A 158 -1.28 -16.02 -1.81
C ALA A 158 -2.55 -15.52 -1.08
N PRO A 159 -3.40 -14.72 -1.75
CA PRO A 159 -4.59 -14.12 -1.14
C PRO A 159 -5.77 -15.09 -0.94
N GLY A 160 -5.66 -16.33 -1.45
CA GLY A 160 -6.74 -17.34 -1.47
C GLY A 160 -6.99 -17.87 -2.86
#